data_AF-A0A6A4EUL2-F1
#
_entry.id   AF-A0A6A4EUL2-F1
#
_cell.length_a   1.000
_cell.length_b   1.000
_cell.length_c   1.000
_cell.angle_alpha   90.00
_cell.angle_beta   90.00
_cell.angle_gamma   90.00
#
_symmetry.space_group_name_H-M   'P 1'
#
loop_
_entity.id
_entity.type
_entity.pdbx_description
1 polymer ?
#
loop_
_entity_poly.entity_id
_entity_poly.type
_entity_poly.pdbx_seq_one_letter_code
_entity_poly.pdbx_strand_id
1 'polypeptide(L)'
;MVLLNCSIIGEGTVIPVVIEESITVGLLKEAIAAKLNAKRADRLQLFLAKTAASTWLDWGGAAAVTLNGDGKLQGFEEMNPTLLLKNKKIFGENFQLGEGQDHVLVVPPKVTATNLATEELPVVKRARTEVTFAYDELVAITTIAQKLNPATDLAVGKLLKGPFSVLGTNLFGGLYVRQEYWDLYKLIKQQIQEAGTRKKLRRVLVIGSPGIGK
;
A
#
# COMPACT_ATOMS: atom_id res chain seq x y z
N MET A 1 13.46 5.58 -19.09
CA MET A 1 12.45 5.68 -17.99
C MET A 1 11.21 6.25 -18.62
N VAL A 2 10.07 5.62 -18.36
CA VAL A 2 8.77 5.90 -19.00
C VAL A 2 7.69 6.12 -17.97
N LEU A 3 6.72 6.98 -18.29
CA LEU A 3 5.56 7.29 -17.45
C LEU A 3 4.32 6.58 -17.98
N LEU A 4 3.93 5.47 -17.37
CA LEU A 4 2.72 4.75 -17.74
C LEU A 4 1.52 5.29 -16.95
N ASN A 5 0.48 5.67 -17.67
CA ASN A 5 -0.83 5.94 -17.09
C ASN A 5 -1.61 4.62 -17.00
N CYS A 6 -1.96 4.23 -15.77
CA CYS A 6 -2.66 2.99 -15.48
C CYS A 6 -4.08 3.29 -14.98
N SER A 7 -5.08 2.96 -15.80
CA SER A 7 -6.50 3.17 -15.52
C SER A 7 -7.10 1.99 -14.76
N ILE A 8 -7.72 2.22 -13.62
CA ILE A 8 -8.40 1.18 -12.83
C ILE A 8 -9.83 1.00 -13.32
N ILE A 9 -10.12 -0.19 -13.84
CA ILE A 9 -11.47 -0.52 -14.32
C ILE A 9 -12.43 -0.65 -13.14
N GLY A 10 -13.56 0.05 -13.23
CA GLY A 10 -14.62 0.07 -12.21
C GLY A 10 -14.50 1.22 -11.19
N GLU A 11 -13.34 1.85 -11.06
CA GLU A 11 -13.14 3.03 -10.19
C GLU A 11 -12.90 4.32 -10.98
N GLY A 12 -12.55 4.23 -12.28
CA GLY A 12 -12.31 5.40 -13.13
C GLY A 12 -11.12 6.26 -12.69
N THR A 13 -10.20 5.67 -11.92
CA THR A 13 -9.02 6.35 -11.39
C THR A 13 -7.80 5.99 -12.23
N VAL A 14 -7.02 6.99 -12.64
CA VAL A 14 -5.71 6.79 -13.30
C VAL A 14 -4.59 6.97 -12.30
N ILE A 15 -3.65 6.02 -12.31
CA ILE A 15 -2.44 6.06 -11.51
C ILE A 15 -1.23 6.18 -12.43
N PRO A 16 -0.44 7.27 -12.31
CA PRO A 16 0.82 7.37 -13.02
C PRO A 16 1.90 6.49 -12.35
N VAL A 17 2.60 5.69 -13.15
CA VAL A 17 3.71 4.83 -12.74
C VAL A 17 4.94 5.16 -13.57
N VAL A 18 6.01 5.60 -12.91
CA VAL A 18 7.32 5.84 -13.55
C VAL A 18 8.15 4.57 -13.42
N ILE A 19 8.62 4.03 -14.54
CA ILE A 19 9.36 2.76 -14.55
C ILE A 19 10.38 2.67 -15.69
N GLU A 20 11.31 1.74 -15.62
CA GLU A 20 12.27 1.51 -16.71
C GLU A 20 11.67 0.66 -17.83
N GLU A 21 12.02 0.91 -19.10
CA GLU A 21 11.44 0.17 -20.24
C GLU A 21 11.88 -1.29 -20.32
N SER A 22 13.01 -1.61 -19.66
CA SER A 22 13.64 -2.92 -19.64
C SER A 22 13.14 -3.85 -18.52
N ILE A 23 12.06 -3.49 -17.82
CA ILE A 23 11.49 -4.35 -16.78
C ILE A 23 10.40 -5.27 -17.34
N THR A 24 9.98 -6.25 -16.52
CA THR A 24 8.90 -7.19 -16.84
C THR A 24 7.53 -6.64 -16.45
N VAL A 25 6.47 -7.14 -17.10
CA VAL A 25 5.09 -6.85 -16.69
C VAL A 25 4.81 -7.26 -15.23
N GLY A 26 5.49 -8.30 -14.72
CA GLY A 26 5.42 -8.69 -13.31
C GLY A 26 5.87 -7.59 -12.34
N LEU A 27 6.99 -6.92 -12.61
CA LEU A 27 7.45 -5.79 -11.80
C LEU A 27 6.53 -4.57 -11.94
N LEU A 28 5.92 -4.37 -13.10
CA LEU A 28 4.87 -3.37 -13.28
C LEU A 28 3.64 -3.67 -12.38
N LYS A 29 3.22 -4.94 -12.27
CA LYS A 29 2.16 -5.33 -11.34
C LYS A 29 2.51 -5.00 -9.89
N GLU A 30 3.76 -5.24 -9.47
CA GLU A 30 4.21 -4.90 -8.12
C GLU A 30 4.17 -3.39 -7.86
N ALA A 31 4.65 -2.59 -8.82
CA ALA A 31 4.63 -1.13 -8.71
C ALA A 31 3.20 -0.57 -8.60
N ILE A 32 2.27 -1.10 -9.40
CA ILE A 32 0.85 -0.73 -9.34
C ILE A 32 0.24 -1.19 -8.01
N ALA A 33 0.49 -2.44 -7.59
CA ALA A 33 -0.02 -2.97 -6.33
C ALA A 33 0.42 -2.14 -5.12
N ALA A 34 1.69 -1.69 -5.10
CA ALA A 34 2.20 -0.82 -4.05
C ALA A 34 1.43 0.52 -3.97
N LYS A 35 1.09 1.11 -5.12
CA LYS A 35 0.29 2.35 -5.18
C LYS A 35 -1.18 2.13 -4.79
N LEU A 36 -1.72 0.95 -5.08
CA LEU A 36 -3.08 0.55 -4.70
C LEU A 36 -3.19 0.03 -3.26
N ASN A 37 -2.07 -0.14 -2.55
CA ASN A 37 -2.00 -0.90 -1.30
C ASN A 37 -2.59 -2.32 -1.43
N ALA A 38 -2.49 -2.93 -2.63
CA ALA A 38 -2.98 -4.28 -2.88
C ALA A 38 -1.98 -5.30 -2.35
N LYS A 39 -2.42 -6.22 -1.50
CA LYS A 39 -1.56 -7.27 -0.89
C LYS A 39 -1.03 -8.30 -1.89
N ARG A 40 -1.68 -8.46 -3.05
CA ARG A 40 -1.41 -9.52 -4.02
C ARG A 40 -1.33 -8.96 -5.44
N ALA A 41 -0.12 -8.53 -5.80
CA ALA A 41 0.20 -8.06 -7.16
C ALA A 41 -0.05 -9.14 -8.21
N ASP A 42 0.15 -10.41 -7.86
CA ASP A 42 -0.06 -11.57 -8.72
C ASP A 42 -1.53 -11.73 -9.16
N ARG A 43 -2.47 -11.19 -8.38
CA ARG A 43 -3.90 -11.22 -8.69
C ARG A 43 -4.39 -10.03 -9.51
N LEU A 44 -3.55 -9.02 -9.75
CA LEU A 44 -3.88 -7.94 -10.68
C LEU A 44 -3.82 -8.48 -12.10
N GLN A 45 -4.83 -8.17 -12.90
CA GLN A 45 -4.80 -8.41 -14.34
C GLN A 45 -4.53 -7.09 -15.05
N LEU A 46 -3.52 -7.08 -15.91
CA LEU A 46 -3.12 -5.91 -16.68
C LEU A 46 -3.44 -6.15 -18.13
N PHE A 47 -4.05 -5.17 -18.78
CA PHE A 47 -4.38 -5.21 -20.19
C PHE A 47 -3.80 -3.98 -20.87
N LEU A 48 -3.43 -4.10 -22.14
CA LEU A 48 -3.09 -2.95 -22.95
C LEU A 48 -4.35 -2.10 -23.13
N ALA A 49 -4.25 -0.79 -22.88
CA ALA A 49 -5.33 0.17 -23.15
C ALA A 49 -5.46 0.50 -24.66
N LYS A 50 -5.06 -0.45 -25.51
CA LYS A 50 -5.08 -0.35 -26.95
C LYS A 50 -6.28 -1.12 -27.48
N THR A 51 -7.08 -0.46 -28.29
CA THR A 51 -8.22 -1.08 -28.98
C THR A 51 -7.73 -2.03 -30.09
N ALA A 52 -8.63 -2.88 -30.60
CA ALA A 52 -8.37 -3.74 -31.75
C ALA A 52 -7.91 -2.95 -33.00
N ALA A 53 -8.30 -1.68 -33.13
CA ALA A 53 -7.85 -0.78 -34.19
C ALA A 53 -6.43 -0.23 -33.98
N SER A 54 -5.71 -0.70 -32.96
CA SER A 54 -4.39 -0.19 -32.57
C SER A 54 -4.39 1.27 -32.09
N THR A 55 -5.53 1.79 -31.62
CA THR A 55 -5.64 3.13 -31.04
C THR A 55 -5.63 3.04 -29.51
N TRP A 56 -4.82 3.88 -28.86
CA TRP A 56 -4.80 4.02 -27.39
C TRP A 56 -6.05 4.75 -26.90
N LEU A 57 -6.58 4.32 -25.75
CA LEU A 57 -7.66 5.02 -25.09
C LEU A 57 -7.16 6.32 -24.47
N ASP A 58 -8.01 7.35 -24.50
CA ASP A 58 -7.88 8.50 -23.62
C ASP A 58 -8.58 8.21 -22.28
N TRP A 59 -8.45 9.14 -21.33
CA TRP A 59 -9.11 9.06 -20.03
C TRP A 59 -10.61 8.75 -20.15
N GLY A 60 -11.30 9.42 -21.06
CA GLY A 60 -12.75 9.26 -21.25
C GLY A 60 -13.12 7.87 -21.76
N GLY A 61 -12.35 7.35 -22.73
CA GLY A 61 -12.49 6.02 -23.28
C GLY A 61 -12.22 4.94 -22.24
N ALA A 62 -11.18 5.09 -21.41
CA ALA A 62 -10.85 4.14 -20.35
C ALA A 62 -11.89 4.13 -19.22
N ALA A 63 -12.44 5.29 -18.85
CA ALA A 63 -13.51 5.36 -17.86
C ALA A 63 -14.82 4.69 -18.31
N ALA A 64 -15.06 4.63 -19.63
CA ALA A 64 -16.22 3.94 -20.21
C ALA A 64 -16.04 2.41 -20.30
N VAL A 65 -14.83 1.89 -20.03
CA VAL A 65 -14.56 0.46 -20.09
C VAL A 65 -15.18 -0.24 -18.87
N THR A 66 -16.02 -1.25 -19.13
CA THR A 66 -16.67 -2.05 -18.09
C THR A 66 -16.31 -3.52 -18.22
N LEU A 67 -16.30 -4.24 -17.09
CA LEU A 67 -16.19 -5.69 -17.08
C LEU A 67 -17.50 -6.33 -17.54
N ASN A 68 -17.42 -7.51 -18.16
CA ASN A 68 -18.61 -8.29 -18.51
C ASN A 68 -19.25 -8.91 -17.24
N GLY A 69 -20.39 -9.60 -17.38
CA GLY A 69 -21.09 -10.24 -16.24
C GLY A 69 -20.24 -11.24 -15.44
N ASP A 70 -19.22 -11.84 -16.06
CA ASP A 70 -18.28 -12.74 -15.39
C ASP A 70 -17.17 -11.99 -14.63
N GLY A 71 -17.06 -10.67 -14.80
CA GLY A 71 -15.98 -9.85 -14.26
C GLY A 71 -14.70 -9.90 -15.09
N LYS A 72 -14.79 -10.30 -16.36
CA LYS A 72 -13.67 -10.30 -17.30
C LYS A 72 -13.73 -9.07 -18.21
N LEU A 73 -12.55 -8.53 -18.48
CA LEU A 73 -12.41 -7.48 -19.46
C LEU A 73 -12.41 -8.10 -20.87
N GLN A 74 -13.19 -7.53 -21.79
CA GLN A 74 -13.29 -7.99 -23.19
C GLN A 74 -12.76 -6.94 -24.16
N GLY A 75 -12.19 -7.40 -25.29
CA GLY A 75 -11.72 -6.52 -26.37
C GLY A 75 -10.33 -5.91 -26.15
N PHE A 76 -9.64 -6.28 -25.07
CA PHE A 76 -8.28 -5.82 -24.75
C PHE A 76 -7.33 -7.00 -24.58
N GLU A 77 -6.06 -6.80 -24.95
CA GLU A 77 -5.02 -7.82 -24.85
C GLU A 77 -4.45 -7.88 -23.43
N GLU A 78 -4.51 -9.05 -22.79
CA GLU A 78 -3.92 -9.27 -21.47
C GLU A 78 -2.39 -9.33 -21.56
N MET A 79 -1.71 -8.57 -20.71
CA MET A 79 -0.26 -8.51 -20.68
C MET A 79 0.32 -9.74 -19.97
N ASN A 80 1.22 -10.45 -20.65
CA ASN A 80 1.92 -11.59 -20.05
C ASN A 80 2.96 -11.10 -19.01
N PRO A 81 2.86 -11.53 -17.73
CA PRO A 81 3.76 -11.10 -16.65
C PRO A 81 5.25 -11.33 -16.90
N THR A 82 5.62 -12.33 -17.70
CA THR A 82 7.03 -12.70 -17.94
C THR A 82 7.67 -11.89 -19.07
N LEU A 83 6.88 -11.18 -19.87
CA LEU A 83 7.40 -10.39 -20.98
C LEU A 83 7.93 -9.04 -20.49
N LEU A 84 8.96 -8.56 -21.16
CA LEU A 84 9.47 -7.21 -20.99
C LEU A 84 8.51 -6.18 -21.58
N LEU A 85 8.47 -4.98 -21.02
CA LEU A 85 7.63 -3.89 -21.54
C LEU A 85 8.02 -3.52 -22.98
N LYS A 86 9.31 -3.48 -23.30
CA LYS A 86 9.83 -3.28 -24.66
C LYS A 86 9.53 -4.42 -25.64
N ASN A 87 8.93 -5.52 -25.20
CA ASN A 87 8.58 -6.62 -26.10
C ASN A 87 7.56 -6.13 -27.13
N LYS A 88 7.70 -6.55 -28.40
CA LYS A 88 6.80 -6.19 -29.51
C LYS A 88 5.32 -6.53 -29.26
N LYS A 89 5.04 -7.52 -28.40
CA LYS A 89 3.67 -7.89 -27.99
C LYS A 89 3.08 -7.00 -26.89
N ILE A 90 3.89 -6.17 -26.25
CA ILE A 90 3.46 -5.27 -25.18
C ILE A 90 3.45 -3.84 -25.72
N PHE A 91 4.60 -3.15 -25.68
CA PHE A 91 4.75 -1.79 -26.20
C PHE A 91 5.67 -1.71 -27.43
N GLY A 92 6.64 -2.62 -27.54
CA GLY A 92 7.64 -2.63 -28.61
C GLY A 92 8.90 -1.82 -28.30
N GLU A 93 9.97 -2.06 -29.09
CA GLU A 93 11.32 -1.57 -28.80
C GLU A 93 11.51 -0.05 -28.96
N ASN A 94 10.62 0.63 -29.69
CA ASN A 94 10.69 2.08 -29.97
C ASN A 94 9.46 2.83 -29.42
N PHE A 95 8.87 2.35 -28.33
CA PHE A 95 7.62 2.91 -27.83
C PHE A 95 7.84 4.26 -27.15
N GLN A 96 7.32 5.33 -27.76
CA GLN A 96 7.21 6.64 -27.14
C GLN A 96 5.77 6.83 -26.67
N LEU A 97 5.60 7.13 -25.39
CA LEU A 97 4.30 7.36 -24.77
C LEU A 97 3.77 8.72 -25.20
N GLY A 98 2.54 8.77 -25.71
CA GLY A 98 1.85 10.02 -25.98
C GLY A 98 1.35 10.66 -24.69
N GLU A 99 1.45 11.99 -24.58
CA GLU A 99 0.84 12.71 -23.47
C GLU A 99 -0.70 12.55 -23.51
N GLY A 100 -1.32 12.37 -22.33
CA GLY A 100 -2.78 12.31 -22.18
C GLY A 100 -3.45 10.99 -22.56
N GLN A 101 -2.69 9.95 -22.88
CA GLN A 101 -3.21 8.61 -23.19
C GLN A 101 -3.13 7.67 -21.99
N ASP A 102 -4.09 6.76 -21.89
CA ASP A 102 -4.01 5.62 -20.99
C ASP A 102 -3.28 4.47 -21.69
N HIS A 103 -2.40 3.83 -20.93
CA HIS A 103 -1.47 2.84 -21.48
C HIS A 103 -1.80 1.44 -20.98
N VAL A 104 -2.27 1.33 -19.74
CA VAL A 104 -2.56 0.06 -19.09
C VAL A 104 -3.92 0.13 -18.42
N LEU A 105 -4.76 -0.88 -18.65
CA LEU A 105 -5.99 -1.08 -17.91
C LEU A 105 -5.72 -2.09 -16.80
N VAL A 106 -6.09 -1.74 -15.57
CA VAL A 106 -5.88 -2.53 -14.36
C VAL A 106 -7.23 -3.06 -13.90
N VAL A 107 -7.36 -4.38 -13.89
CA VAL A 107 -8.51 -5.05 -13.28
C VAL A 107 -8.10 -5.56 -11.91
N PRO A 108 -8.64 -5.00 -10.82
CA PRO A 108 -8.38 -5.48 -9.48
C PRO A 108 -9.02 -6.86 -9.26
N PRO A 109 -8.50 -7.68 -8.33
CA PRO A 109 -9.07 -8.98 -8.02
C PRO A 109 -10.52 -8.89 -7.56
N LYS A 110 -11.38 -9.72 -8.17
CA LYS A 110 -12.77 -9.89 -7.75
C LYS A 110 -12.82 -10.43 -6.32
N VAL A 111 -13.48 -9.70 -5.42
CA VAL A 111 -13.81 -10.20 -4.09
C VAL A 111 -15.02 -11.14 -4.24
N THR A 112 -14.79 -12.36 -4.70
CA THR A 112 -15.88 -13.34 -4.86
C THR A 112 -16.28 -13.87 -3.49
N ALA A 113 -17.57 -13.80 -3.16
CA ALA A 113 -18.18 -14.26 -1.91
C ALA A 113 -18.01 -15.79 -1.63
N THR A 114 -17.28 -16.53 -2.46
CA THR A 114 -16.92 -17.94 -2.24
C THR A 114 -15.60 -18.14 -1.51
N ASN A 115 -14.88 -17.08 -1.15
CA ASN A 115 -13.83 -17.13 -0.13
C ASN A 115 -14.37 -16.88 1.29
N LEU A 116 -15.70 -16.89 1.51
CA LEU A 116 -16.35 -16.67 2.81
C LEU A 116 -16.13 -17.79 3.87
N ALA A 117 -15.29 -18.79 3.62
CA ALA A 117 -14.93 -19.76 4.66
C ALA A 117 -13.67 -19.37 5.45
N THR A 118 -12.87 -18.38 5.02
CA THR A 118 -11.83 -17.79 5.87
C THR A 118 -11.49 -16.40 5.34
N GLU A 119 -11.63 -15.40 6.21
CA GLU A 119 -11.34 -13.97 5.99
C GLU A 119 -12.51 -13.14 5.42
N GLU A 120 -13.54 -12.96 6.26
CA GLU A 120 -14.33 -11.74 6.21
C GLU A 120 -13.42 -10.53 6.49
N LEU A 121 -13.18 -9.69 5.49
CA LEU A 121 -12.84 -8.29 5.71
C LEU A 121 -14.11 -7.58 6.21
N PRO A 122 -14.12 -6.98 7.42
CA PRO A 122 -15.31 -6.31 7.90
C PRO A 122 -15.53 -5.04 7.09
N VAL A 123 -16.77 -4.86 6.65
CA VAL A 123 -17.37 -3.59 6.25
C VAL A 123 -16.88 -2.49 7.17
N VAL A 124 -16.41 -1.37 6.59
CA VAL A 124 -15.93 -0.19 7.29
C VAL A 124 -17.06 0.43 8.12
N LYS A 125 -17.24 -0.10 9.33
CA LYS A 125 -17.90 0.54 10.47
C LYS A 125 -16.89 0.52 11.61
N ARG A 126 -15.80 1.30 11.51
CA ARG A 126 -14.67 1.37 12.48
C ARG A 126 -14.69 0.17 13.44
N ALA A 127 -14.47 -1.03 12.89
CA ALA A 127 -14.45 -2.22 13.70
C ALA A 127 -13.22 -2.06 14.58
N ARG A 128 -13.42 -2.09 15.89
CA ARG A 128 -12.33 -2.07 16.84
C ARG A 128 -11.56 -3.37 16.63
N THR A 129 -10.48 -3.32 15.86
CA THR A 129 -9.57 -4.44 15.71
C THR A 129 -8.87 -4.60 17.05
N GLU A 130 -9.35 -5.52 17.88
CA GLU A 130 -8.59 -5.99 19.03
C GLU A 130 -7.48 -6.87 18.44
N VAL A 131 -6.30 -6.26 18.25
CA VAL A 131 -5.10 -6.98 17.81
C VAL A 131 -4.63 -7.80 19.00
N THR A 132 -4.88 -9.11 18.95
CA THR A 132 -4.31 -10.06 19.89
C THR A 132 -2.88 -10.36 19.41
N PHE A 133 -1.89 -9.73 20.04
CA PHE A 133 -0.49 -9.99 19.76
C PHE A 133 -0.11 -11.40 20.22
N ALA A 134 0.69 -12.10 19.44
CA ALA A 134 1.32 -13.34 19.91
C ALA A 134 2.19 -13.05 21.14
N TYR A 135 2.30 -13.99 22.07
CA TYR A 135 3.09 -13.80 23.30
C TYR A 135 4.53 -13.34 22.99
N ASP A 136 5.15 -13.91 21.96
CA ASP A 136 6.51 -13.56 21.54
C ASP A 136 6.62 -12.12 21.02
N GLU A 137 5.59 -11.61 20.35
CA GLU A 137 5.54 -10.21 19.91
C GLU A 137 5.40 -9.26 21.10
N LEU A 138 4.57 -9.61 22.09
CA LEU A 138 4.44 -8.82 23.32
C LEU A 138 5.76 -8.77 24.09
N VAL A 139 6.48 -9.89 24.16
CA VAL A 139 7.81 -9.95 24.76
C VAL A 139 8.78 -9.05 24.00
N ALA A 140 8.84 -9.14 22.67
CA ALA A 140 9.70 -8.30 21.84
C ALA A 140 9.38 -6.81 22.00
N ILE A 141 8.10 -6.43 21.98
CA ILE A 141 7.63 -5.06 22.24
C ILE A 141 8.08 -4.59 23.63
N THR A 142 7.91 -5.42 24.65
CA THR A 142 8.28 -5.07 26.03
C THR A 142 9.79 -4.89 26.17
N THR A 143 10.59 -5.75 25.53
CA THR A 143 12.06 -5.63 25.51
C THR A 143 12.50 -4.34 24.82
N ILE A 144 11.89 -3.96 23.71
CA ILE A 144 12.20 -2.68 23.05
C ILE A 144 11.75 -1.50 23.91
N ALA A 145 10.56 -1.57 24.52
CA ALA A 145 10.04 -0.51 25.38
C ALA A 145 10.94 -0.27 26.61
N GLN A 146 11.51 -1.33 27.19
CA GLN A 146 12.50 -1.21 28.28
C GLN A 146 13.79 -0.52 27.81
N LYS A 147 14.25 -0.81 26.59
CA LYS A 147 15.40 -0.10 26.00
C LYS A 147 15.08 1.38 25.80
N LEU A 148 13.87 1.70 25.34
CA LEU A 148 13.37 3.07 25.17
C LEU A 148 13.03 3.78 26.49
N ASN A 149 13.42 3.24 27.65
CA ASN A 149 13.17 3.91 28.92
C ASN A 149 14.17 5.07 29.11
N PRO A 150 13.68 6.31 29.32
CA PRO A 150 14.53 7.49 29.50
C PRO A 150 15.37 7.42 30.78
N ALA A 151 15.00 6.53 31.73
CA ALA A 151 15.75 6.33 32.96
C ALA A 151 16.94 5.37 32.83
N THR A 152 16.99 4.51 31.81
CA THR A 152 17.94 3.38 31.79
C THR A 152 18.83 3.27 30.56
N ASP A 153 18.43 3.65 29.32
CA ASP A 153 19.43 3.67 28.23
C ASP A 153 19.10 4.36 26.89
N LEU A 154 17.93 4.97 26.69
CA LEU A 154 17.67 5.74 25.45
C LEU A 154 17.06 7.10 25.73
N ALA A 155 17.96 8.07 25.75
CA ALA A 155 17.65 9.47 25.62
C ALA A 155 17.19 9.76 24.18
N VAL A 156 16.13 10.54 24.10
CA VAL A 156 15.59 11.15 22.89
C VAL A 156 16.69 11.65 21.94
N GLY A 157 16.50 11.48 20.63
CA GLY A 157 17.47 11.93 19.65
C GLY A 157 18.72 11.05 19.52
N LYS A 158 18.71 9.84 20.10
CA LYS A 158 19.74 8.81 19.87
C LYS A 158 19.22 7.65 19.04
N LEU A 159 20.08 7.11 18.18
CA LEU A 159 19.81 5.89 17.43
C LEU A 159 20.04 4.67 18.32
N LEU A 160 18.99 3.91 18.58
CA LEU A 160 19.09 2.59 19.18
C LEU A 160 19.65 1.63 18.13
N LYS A 161 20.90 1.20 18.30
CA LYS A 161 21.56 0.26 17.38
C LYS A 161 21.05 -1.16 17.59
N GLY A 162 20.79 -1.85 16.49
CA GLY A 162 20.51 -3.28 16.47
C GLY A 162 19.58 -3.66 15.31
N PRO A 163 19.52 -4.95 14.95
CA PRO A 163 18.34 -5.48 14.29
C PRO A 163 17.23 -5.66 15.33
N PHE A 164 16.04 -5.10 15.06
CA PHE A 164 14.82 -5.36 15.82
C PHE A 164 13.80 -6.05 14.95
N SER A 165 13.09 -7.05 15.49
CA SER A 165 11.94 -7.66 14.80
C SER A 165 10.71 -7.46 15.67
N VAL A 166 9.78 -6.62 15.23
CA VAL A 166 8.55 -6.30 15.97
C VAL A 166 7.42 -6.04 14.98
N LEU A 167 6.23 -6.55 15.28
CA LEU A 167 5.02 -6.40 14.44
C LEU A 167 5.25 -6.86 12.99
N GLY A 168 5.97 -7.96 12.80
CA GLY A 168 6.34 -8.46 11.47
C GLY A 168 7.32 -7.57 10.68
N THR A 169 7.89 -6.53 11.30
CA THR A 169 8.86 -5.63 10.65
C THR A 169 10.26 -5.83 11.19
N ASN A 170 11.24 -5.90 10.28
CA ASN A 170 12.66 -6.02 10.61
C ASN A 170 13.37 -4.68 10.43
N LEU A 171 13.81 -4.09 11.54
CA LEU A 171 14.53 -2.82 11.60
C LEU A 171 16.04 -3.10 11.73
N PHE A 172 16.71 -3.38 10.61
CA PHE A 172 18.14 -3.69 10.60
C PHE A 172 19.04 -2.49 10.92
N GLY A 173 18.58 -1.27 10.58
CA GLY A 173 19.30 -0.02 10.79
C GLY A 173 19.17 0.54 12.21
N GLY A 174 18.45 -0.14 13.10
CA GLY A 174 18.11 0.37 14.42
C GLY A 174 16.86 1.24 14.44
N LEU A 175 16.60 1.85 15.60
CA LEU A 175 15.41 2.65 15.86
C LEU A 175 15.82 4.06 16.33
N TYR A 176 15.38 5.09 15.60
CA TYR A 176 15.58 6.49 15.98
C TYR A 176 14.25 7.10 16.43
N VAL A 177 14.18 7.55 17.68
CA VAL A 177 12.98 8.20 18.23
C VAL A 177 13.20 9.72 18.29
N ARG A 178 12.42 10.46 17.49
CA ARG A 178 12.45 11.93 17.47
C ARG A 178 11.87 12.51 18.75
N GLN A 179 12.18 13.77 19.03
CA GLN A 179 11.76 14.46 20.26
C GLN A 179 10.25 14.66 20.36
N GLU A 180 9.61 14.92 19.23
CA GLU A 180 8.18 15.17 19.11
C GLU A 180 7.35 13.96 19.56
N TYR A 181 7.84 12.74 19.30
CA TYR A 181 7.19 11.51 19.77
C TYR A 181 7.28 11.34 21.29
N TRP A 182 8.37 11.80 21.90
CA TRP A 182 8.52 11.82 23.35
C TRP A 182 7.65 12.86 24.02
N ASP A 183 7.54 14.04 23.41
CA ASP A 183 6.68 15.11 23.92
C ASP A 183 5.22 14.68 23.86
N LEU A 184 4.81 14.03 22.75
CA LEU A 184 3.50 13.40 22.64
C LEU A 184 3.30 12.33 23.72
N TYR A 185 4.26 11.43 23.95
CA TYR A 185 4.18 10.41 25.00
C TYR A 185 3.98 11.05 26.38
N LYS A 186 4.73 12.11 26.71
CA LYS A 186 4.60 12.83 27.98
C LYS A 186 3.21 13.44 28.14
N LEU A 187 2.70 14.10 27.09
CA LEU A 187 1.35 14.68 27.08
C LEU A 187 0.29 13.61 27.33
N ILE A 188 0.38 12.47 26.65
CA ILE A 188 -0.55 11.35 26.83
C ILE A 188 -0.46 10.81 28.27
N LYS A 189 0.75 10.58 28.78
CA LYS A 189 0.97 10.07 30.14
C LYS A 189 0.41 11.02 31.20
N GLN A 190 0.65 12.31 31.06
CA GLN A 190 0.12 13.34 31.94
C GLN A 190 -1.41 13.35 31.92
N GLN A 191 -2.04 13.34 30.74
CA GLN A 191 -3.49 13.30 30.61
C GLN A 191 -4.12 12.04 31.24
N ILE A 192 -3.47 10.88 31.10
CA ILE A 192 -3.91 9.64 31.75
C ILE A 192 -3.81 9.75 33.27
N GLN A 193 -2.71 10.32 33.80
CA GLN A 193 -2.50 10.52 35.23
C GLN A 193 -3.50 11.52 35.83
N GLU A 194 -3.72 12.65 35.16
CA GLU A 194 -4.69 13.69 35.58
C GLU A 194 -6.13 13.17 35.57
N ALA A 195 -6.49 12.35 34.59
CA ALA A 195 -7.81 11.72 34.52
C ALA A 195 -8.04 10.61 35.55
N GLY A 196 -6.98 10.17 36.26
CA GLY A 196 -7.03 9.19 37.34
C GLY A 196 -7.95 9.55 38.51
N THR A 197 -8.46 10.79 38.58
CA THR A 197 -9.46 11.22 39.59
C THR A 197 -10.83 11.61 39.02
N ARG A 198 -10.95 11.86 37.70
CA ARG A 198 -12.18 12.35 37.06
C ARG A 198 -12.56 11.45 35.87
N LYS A 199 -13.16 10.29 36.18
CA LYS A 199 -13.63 9.24 35.24
C LYS A 199 -12.51 8.55 34.45
N LYS A 200 -12.47 7.21 34.52
CA LYS A 200 -11.53 6.34 33.77
C LYS A 200 -11.42 6.78 32.32
N LEU A 201 -10.27 7.35 31.95
CA LEU A 201 -9.95 7.71 30.58
C LEU A 201 -9.79 6.41 29.79
N ARG A 202 -10.77 6.10 28.93
CA ARG A 202 -10.81 4.80 28.21
C ARG A 202 -10.17 4.84 26.83
N ARG A 203 -9.94 6.03 26.26
CA ARG A 203 -9.44 6.23 24.90
C ARG A 203 -8.65 7.53 24.81
N VAL A 204 -7.56 7.50 24.06
CA VAL A 204 -6.78 8.68 23.66
C VAL A 204 -6.85 8.75 22.14
N LEU A 205 -7.26 9.90 21.60
CA LEU A 205 -7.26 10.18 20.17
C LEU A 205 -6.19 11.22 19.88
N VAL A 206 -5.17 10.83 19.11
CA VAL A 206 -4.14 11.75 18.63
C VAL A 206 -4.49 12.15 17.20
N ILE A 207 -4.64 13.45 16.94
CA ILE A 207 -4.87 14.00 15.61
C ILE A 207 -3.62 14.80 15.24
N GLY A 208 -2.99 14.45 14.12
CA GLY A 208 -1.84 15.15 13.59
C GLY A 208 -1.98 15.36 12.09
N SER A 209 -1.31 16.38 11.57
CA SER A 209 -1.25 16.63 10.12
C SER A 209 -0.59 15.44 9.40
N PRO A 210 -1.17 14.92 8.32
CA PRO A 210 -0.56 13.81 7.57
C PRO A 210 0.76 14.30 6.96
N GLY A 211 1.89 13.70 7.36
CA GLY A 211 3.20 14.05 6.81
C GLY A 211 4.39 14.07 7.78
N ILE A 212 4.19 13.82 9.08
CA ILE A 212 5.32 13.63 10.03
C ILE A 212 5.87 12.20 9.88
N GLY A 213 6.45 11.91 8.72
CA GLY A 213 6.89 10.55 8.37
C GLY A 213 7.26 10.42 6.90
N LYS A 214 8.14 11.30 6.43
CA LYS A 214 9.13 10.93 5.42
C LYS A 214 10.47 10.80 6.12
#